data_AF-A0A7Y4V852-F1
#
_entry.id   AF-A0A7Y4V852-F1
#
_cell.length_a   1.000
_cell.length_b   1.000
_cell.length_c   1.000
_cell.angle_alpha   90.00
_cell.angle_beta   90.00
_cell.angle_gamma   90.00
#
_symmetry.space_group_name_H-M   'P 1'
#
loop_
_entity.id
_entity.type
_entity.pdbx_description
1 polymer ?
#
loop_
_entity_poly.entity_id
_entity_poly.type
_entity_poly.pdbx_seq_one_letter_code
_entity_poly.pdbx_strand_id
1 'polypeptide(L)'
;MELLHTFIESSIAVLAFSAIVAEFRKRSTKGWNVRLYQGIISHTLQAFVYSCLPLLALQFISDERQLWMWCGGFLGLFTFAQGVMVLFVDQSSSIKIRVMMLCLSTLVFLLQLAYIFNLIESGIGVYLIGVFWHLFQSLVIVCMFIIDPDIDE
;
A
#
# COMPACT_ATOMS: atom_id res chain seq x y z
N MET A 1 -9.87 -8.00 -14.32
CA MET A 1 -10.44 -8.65 -13.13
C MET A 1 -9.49 -9.67 -12.53
N GLU A 2 -8.92 -10.59 -13.32
CA GLU A 2 -7.93 -11.57 -12.85
C GLU A 2 -6.77 -10.94 -12.06
N LEU A 3 -6.18 -9.86 -12.58
CA LEU A 3 -5.11 -9.14 -11.88
C LEU A 3 -5.51 -8.63 -10.49
N LEU A 4 -6.75 -8.13 -10.32
CA LEU A 4 -7.23 -7.69 -9.00
C LEU A 4 -7.35 -8.87 -8.04
N HIS A 5 -7.82 -10.03 -8.51
CA HIS A 5 -7.84 -11.25 -7.70
C HIS A 5 -6.42 -11.68 -7.29
N THR A 6 -5.45 -11.61 -8.21
CA THR A 6 -4.03 -11.88 -7.89
C THR A 6 -3.51 -10.93 -6.81
N PHE A 7 -3.87 -9.65 -6.85
CA PHE A 7 -3.48 -8.70 -5.80
C PHE A 7 -4.17 -8.98 -4.46
N ILE A 8 -5.43 -9.41 -4.47
CA ILE A 8 -6.15 -9.86 -3.27
C ILE A 8 -5.42 -11.06 -2.65
N GLU A 9 -5.18 -12.11 -3.45
CA GLU A 9 -4.51 -13.34 -3.02
C GLU A 9 -3.11 -13.05 -2.47
N SER A 10 -2.34 -12.22 -3.18
CA SER A 10 -1.00 -11.81 -2.75
C SER A 10 -1.04 -11.04 -1.44
N SER A 11 -2.01 -10.13 -1.27
CA SER A 11 -2.17 -9.38 -0.02
C SER A 11 -2.54 -10.30 1.16
N ILE A 12 -3.44 -11.26 0.94
CA ILE A 12 -3.78 -12.26 1.96
C ILE A 12 -2.56 -13.10 2.32
N ALA A 13 -1.80 -13.55 1.31
CA ALA A 13 -0.60 -14.36 1.52
C ALA A 13 0.46 -13.61 2.34
N VAL A 14 0.69 -12.32 2.03
CA VAL A 14 1.61 -11.47 2.79
C VAL A 14 1.11 -11.28 4.23
N LEU A 15 -0.17 -10.95 4.44
CA LEU A 15 -0.75 -10.84 5.79
C LEU A 15 -0.59 -12.14 6.60
N ALA A 16 -0.91 -13.28 6.00
CA ALA A 16 -0.81 -14.59 6.64
C ALA A 16 0.64 -14.93 7.00
N PHE A 17 1.58 -14.70 6.07
CA PHE A 17 3.00 -14.92 6.33
C PHE A 17 3.51 -14.01 7.46
N SER A 18 3.15 -12.73 7.45
CA SER A 18 3.53 -11.79 8.51
C SER A 18 2.94 -12.18 9.86
N ALA A 19 1.70 -12.68 9.91
CA ALA A 19 1.10 -13.21 11.13
C ALA A 19 1.82 -14.47 11.65
N ILE A 20 2.25 -15.37 10.76
CA ILE A 20 3.05 -16.55 11.13
C ILE A 20 4.39 -16.12 11.72
N VAL A 21 5.12 -15.24 11.04
CA VAL A 21 6.39 -14.69 11.55
C VAL A 21 6.15 -14.00 12.91
N ALA A 22 5.01 -13.32 13.07
CA ALA A 22 4.59 -12.69 14.31
C ALA A 22 4.29 -13.66 15.47
N GLU A 23 3.83 -14.87 15.17
CA GLU A 23 3.61 -15.88 16.21
C GLU A 23 4.93 -16.54 16.63
N PHE A 24 5.83 -16.83 15.68
CA PHE A 24 7.10 -17.48 15.97
C PHE A 24 8.08 -16.60 16.75
N ARG A 25 8.16 -15.30 16.42
CA ARG A 25 9.07 -14.38 17.12
C ARG A 25 8.56 -13.89 18.48
N LYS A 26 7.26 -14.03 18.79
CA LYS A 26 6.72 -13.77 20.15
C LYS A 26 7.38 -14.67 21.21
N ARG A 27 7.93 -15.80 20.78
CA ARG A 27 8.61 -16.80 21.60
C ARG A 27 10.11 -16.49 21.79
N SER A 28 10.64 -15.47 21.11
CA SER A 28 12.01 -14.98 21.25
C SER A 28 12.08 -13.92 22.35
N THR A 29 13.13 -13.98 23.19
CA THR A 29 13.37 -13.05 24.30
C THR A 29 13.82 -11.65 23.86
N LYS A 30 14.25 -11.48 22.60
CA LYS A 30 14.58 -10.16 22.05
C LYS A 30 13.30 -9.41 21.68
N GLY A 31 13.16 -8.18 22.20
CA GLY A 31 12.00 -7.31 21.97
C GLY A 31 11.72 -7.07 20.49
N TRP A 32 10.45 -6.81 20.17
CA TRP A 32 9.97 -6.66 18.80
C TRP A 32 9.95 -5.21 18.36
N ASN A 33 10.42 -4.90 17.14
CA ASN A 33 10.07 -3.66 16.47
C ASN A 33 8.59 -3.70 16.03
N VAL A 34 7.71 -3.27 16.94
CA VAL A 34 6.25 -3.21 16.75
C VAL A 34 5.87 -2.28 15.59
N ARG A 35 6.66 -1.23 15.33
CA ARG A 35 6.37 -0.23 14.29
C ARG A 35 6.50 -0.84 12.89
N LEU A 36 7.56 -1.60 12.63
CA LEU A 36 7.73 -2.31 11.36
C LEU A 36 6.59 -3.30 11.11
N TYR A 37 6.20 -4.05 12.14
CA TYR A 37 5.07 -5.00 12.04
C TYR A 37 3.73 -4.31 11.73
N GLN A 38 3.45 -3.19 12.42
CA GLN A 38 2.27 -2.37 12.12
C GLN A 38 2.30 -1.81 10.70
N GLY A 39 3.48 -1.42 10.20
CA GLY A 39 3.68 -0.98 8.82
C GLY A 39 3.31 -2.05 7.80
N ILE A 40 3.80 -3.29 7.99
CA ILE A 40 3.48 -4.44 7.14
C ILE A 40 1.97 -4.68 7.08
N ILE A 41 1.31 -4.75 8.24
CA ILE A 41 -0.14 -4.96 8.31
C ILE A 41 -0.88 -3.83 7.60
N SER A 42 -0.52 -2.57 7.89
CA SER A 42 -1.19 -1.40 7.34
C SER A 42 -1.14 -1.37 5.81
N HIS A 43 0.05 -1.51 5.23
CA HIS A 43 0.23 -1.47 3.77
C HIS A 43 -0.42 -2.67 3.08
N THR A 44 -0.34 -3.86 3.67
CA THR A 44 -0.97 -5.04 3.07
C THR A 44 -2.49 -4.98 3.15
N LEU A 45 -3.04 -4.48 4.26
CA LEU A 45 -4.47 -4.27 4.41
C LEU A 45 -4.99 -3.21 3.42
N GLN A 46 -4.23 -2.14 3.21
CA GLN A 46 -4.54 -1.13 2.18
C GLN A 46 -4.54 -1.75 0.78
N ALA A 47 -3.50 -2.52 0.42
CA ALA A 47 -3.44 -3.21 -0.86
C ALA A 47 -4.64 -4.15 -1.06
N PHE A 48 -5.02 -4.90 -0.02
CA PHE A 48 -6.21 -5.74 -0.04
C PHE A 48 -7.50 -4.94 -0.26
N VAL A 49 -7.73 -3.90 0.55
CA VAL A 49 -8.93 -3.05 0.48
C VAL A 49 -9.05 -2.40 -0.91
N TYR A 50 -7.96 -1.85 -1.43
CA TYR A 50 -7.96 -1.27 -2.77
C TYR A 50 -8.15 -2.32 -3.86
N SER A 51 -7.62 -3.54 -3.71
CA SER A 51 -7.89 -4.59 -4.70
C SER A 51 -9.37 -5.02 -4.73
N CYS A 52 -10.04 -4.98 -3.57
CA CYS A 52 -11.46 -5.29 -3.44
C CYS A 52 -12.37 -4.13 -3.88
N LEU A 53 -11.92 -2.88 -3.76
CA LEU A 53 -12.75 -1.68 -3.96
C LEU A 53 -13.45 -1.64 -5.34
N PRO A 54 -12.77 -1.90 -6.49
CA PRO A 54 -13.45 -1.93 -7.78
C PRO A 54 -14.50 -3.04 -7.88
N LEU A 55 -14.28 -4.19 -7.23
CA LEU A 55 -15.21 -5.32 -7.24
C LEU A 55 -16.52 -4.96 -6.53
N LEU A 56 -16.42 -4.20 -5.43
CA LEU A 56 -17.57 -3.69 -4.70
C LEU A 56 -18.25 -2.54 -5.45
N ALA A 57 -17.46 -1.62 -6.02
CA ALA A 57 -17.98 -0.46 -6.72
C ALA A 57 -18.73 -0.82 -8.02
N LEU A 58 -18.36 -1.92 -8.69
CA LEU A 58 -19.08 -2.46 -9.84
C LEU A 58 -20.55 -2.79 -9.56
N GLN A 59 -20.95 -2.99 -8.30
CA GLN A 59 -22.34 -3.20 -7.93
C GLN A 59 -23.20 -1.93 -8.04
N PHE A 60 -22.56 -0.76 -8.07
CA PHE A 60 -23.23 0.55 -8.03
C PHE A 60 -22.89 1.42 -9.25
N ILE A 61 -21.74 1.19 -9.89
CA ILE A 61 -21.24 1.99 -11.01
C ILE A 61 -21.06 1.08 -12.22
N SER A 62 -21.95 1.24 -13.20
CA SER A 62 -21.90 0.48 -14.46
C SER A 62 -21.00 1.11 -15.52
N ASP A 63 -20.72 2.42 -15.41
CA ASP A 63 -19.82 3.12 -16.32
C ASP A 63 -18.36 2.89 -15.91
N GLU A 64 -17.61 2.24 -16.81
CA GLU A 64 -16.23 1.84 -16.54
C GLU A 64 -15.32 3.05 -16.24
N ARG A 65 -15.52 4.15 -16.95
CA ARG A 65 -14.71 5.36 -16.75
C ARG A 65 -14.97 5.98 -15.38
N GLN A 66 -16.24 6.11 -14.99
CA GLN A 66 -16.60 6.58 -13.66
C GLN A 66 -16.07 5.66 -12.56
N LEU A 67 -16.14 4.34 -12.76
CA LEU A 67 -15.61 3.37 -11.79
C LEU A 67 -14.14 3.63 -11.50
N TRP A 68 -13.31 3.71 -12.53
CA TRP A 68 -11.87 3.93 -12.38
C TRP A 68 -11.54 5.34 -11.89
N MET A 69 -12.34 6.35 -12.28
CA MET A 69 -12.16 7.72 -11.76
C MET A 69 -12.39 7.77 -10.24
N TRP A 70 -13.46 7.15 -9.75
CA TRP A 70 -13.75 7.11 -8.32
C TRP A 70 -12.73 6.28 -7.56
N CYS A 71 -12.46 5.05 -8.02
CA CYS A 71 -11.50 4.17 -7.36
C CYS A 71 -10.09 4.79 -7.34
N GLY A 72 -9.62 5.29 -8.48
CA GLY A 72 -8.34 5.98 -8.62
C GLY A 72 -8.27 7.27 -7.80
N GLY A 73 -9.34 8.06 -7.77
CA GLY A 73 -9.43 9.27 -6.94
C GLY A 73 -9.26 8.97 -5.46
N PHE A 74 -9.98 7.97 -4.93
CA PHE A 74 -9.83 7.54 -3.54
C PHE A 74 -8.42 7.02 -3.26
N LEU A 75 -7.92 6.08 -4.07
CA LEU A 75 -6.58 5.52 -3.94
C LEU A 75 -5.50 6.61 -3.91
N GLY A 76 -5.55 7.53 -4.87
CA GLY A 76 -4.60 8.62 -5.00
C GLY A 76 -4.63 9.57 -3.81
N LEU A 77 -5.83 9.99 -3.39
CA LEU A 77 -6.00 10.91 -2.26
C LEU A 77 -5.47 10.31 -0.96
N PHE A 78 -5.85 9.07 -0.65
CA PHE A 78 -5.39 8.40 0.58
C PHE A 78 -3.89 8.11 0.55
N THR A 79 -3.34 7.72 -0.61
CA THR A 79 -1.89 7.50 -0.75
C THR A 79 -1.12 8.81 -0.55
N PHE A 80 -1.58 9.92 -1.12
CA PHE A 80 -0.97 11.23 -0.90
C PHE A 80 -1.06 11.66 0.57
N ALA A 81 -2.25 11.56 1.18
CA ALA A 81 -2.45 11.90 2.58
C ALA A 81 -1.53 11.07 3.50
N GLN A 82 -1.33 9.79 3.20
CA GLN A 82 -0.39 8.94 3.90
C GLN A 82 1.06 9.42 3.74
N GLY A 83 1.49 9.79 2.53
CA GLY A 83 2.82 10.36 2.30
C GLY A 83 3.07 11.64 3.12
N VAL A 84 2.06 12.51 3.22
CA VAL A 84 2.09 13.70 4.06
C VAL A 84 2.19 13.32 5.54
N MET A 85 1.36 12.37 6.01
CA MET A 85 1.42 11.88 7.38
C MET A 85 2.80 11.31 7.73
N VAL A 86 3.40 10.50 6.84
CA VAL A 86 4.75 9.96 7.05
C VAL A 86 5.79 11.08 7.16
N LEU A 87 5.69 12.14 6.35
CA LEU A 87 6.65 13.25 6.44
C LEU A 87 6.60 13.98 7.79
N PHE A 88 5.41 14.25 8.29
CA PHE A 88 5.23 15.12 9.46
C PHE A 88 5.11 14.38 10.79
N VAL A 89 4.56 13.16 10.79
CA VAL A 89 4.19 12.43 12.00
C VAL A 89 5.18 11.31 12.32
N ASP A 90 5.62 10.56 11.30
CA ASP A 90 6.56 9.48 11.54
C ASP A 90 7.95 10.05 11.84
N GLN A 91 8.48 9.83 13.04
CA GLN A 91 9.85 10.21 13.40
C GLN A 91 10.80 9.01 13.50
N SER A 92 10.31 7.81 13.19
CA SER A 92 11.14 6.60 13.22
C SER A 92 12.17 6.55 12.08
N SER A 93 11.86 7.19 10.96
CA SER A 93 12.70 7.18 9.76
C SER A 93 13.47 8.49 9.56
N SER A 94 14.64 8.40 8.93
CA SER A 94 15.40 9.59 8.54
C SER A 94 14.57 10.53 7.65
N ILE A 95 14.82 11.84 7.73
CA ILE A 95 14.10 12.83 6.91
C ILE A 95 14.20 12.53 5.40
N LYS A 96 15.33 11.95 4.95
CA LYS A 96 15.52 11.57 3.54
C LYS A 96 14.53 10.50 3.09
N ILE A 97 14.32 9.46 3.92
CA ILE A 97 13.36 8.38 3.64
C ILE A 97 11.93 8.94 3.63
N ARG A 98 11.61 9.80 4.60
CA ARG A 98 10.27 10.40 4.72
C ARG A 98 9.93 11.29 3.53
N VAL A 99 10.87 12.11 3.07
CA VAL A 99 10.72 12.91 1.84
C VAL A 99 10.57 12.03 0.61
N MET A 100 11.38 10.96 0.49
CA MET A 100 11.25 10.00 -0.61
C MET A 100 9.85 9.36 -0.65
N MET A 101 9.32 8.96 0.51
CA MET A 101 7.97 8.41 0.63
C MET A 101 6.89 9.39 0.20
N LEU A 102 7.01 10.66 0.58
CA LEU A 102 6.11 11.71 0.09
C LEU A 102 6.21 11.88 -1.43
N CYS A 103 7.42 11.93 -1.99
CA CYS A 103 7.61 12.07 -3.43
C CYS A 103 6.98 10.92 -4.21
N LEU A 104 7.18 9.67 -3.76
CA LEU A 104 6.60 8.49 -4.40
C LEU A 104 5.07 8.46 -4.25
N SER A 105 4.55 8.83 -3.08
CA SER A 105 3.10 8.94 -2.86
C SER A 105 2.47 10.04 -3.73
N THR A 106 3.17 11.16 -3.90
CA THR A 106 2.76 12.25 -4.79
C THR A 106 2.77 11.79 -6.25
N LEU A 107 3.78 11.02 -6.67
CA LEU A 107 3.82 10.45 -8.01
C LEU A 107 2.63 9.53 -8.28
N VAL A 108 2.30 8.63 -7.35
CA VAL A 108 1.12 7.75 -7.46
C VAL A 108 -0.15 8.59 -7.59
N PHE A 109 -0.31 9.62 -6.75
CA PHE A 109 -1.46 10.54 -6.82
C PHE A 109 -1.57 11.28 -8.14
N LEU A 110 -0.45 11.82 -8.65
CA LEU A 110 -0.42 12.52 -9.94
C LEU A 110 -0.78 11.58 -11.09
N LEU A 111 -0.37 10.32 -11.05
CA LEU A 111 -0.80 9.33 -12.02
C LEU A 111 -2.32 9.12 -11.98
N GLN A 112 -2.92 9.00 -10.78
CA GLN A 112 -4.39 8.90 -10.66
C GLN A 112 -5.10 10.16 -11.19
N LEU A 113 -4.58 11.35 -10.89
CA LEU A 113 -5.12 12.60 -11.42
C LEU A 113 -5.00 12.69 -12.95
N ALA A 114 -3.89 12.24 -13.51
CA ALA A 114 -3.69 12.23 -14.95
C ALA A 114 -4.77 11.40 -15.66
N TYR A 115 -5.19 10.28 -15.07
CA TYR A 115 -6.36 9.53 -15.57
C TYR A 115 -7.66 10.33 -15.45
N ILE A 116 -7.94 10.93 -14.28
CA ILE A 116 -9.17 11.73 -14.03
C ILE A 116 -9.31 12.89 -15.03
N PHE A 117 -8.20 13.54 -15.37
CA PHE A 117 -8.16 14.63 -16.35
C PHE A 117 -8.04 14.16 -17.81
N ASN A 118 -8.13 12.86 -18.07
CA ASN A 118 -8.03 12.25 -19.40
C ASN A 118 -6.69 12.49 -20.12
N LEU A 119 -5.62 12.63 -19.34
CA LEU A 119 -4.25 12.67 -19.86
C LEU A 119 -3.68 11.26 -20.09
N ILE A 120 -4.33 10.24 -19.53
CA ILE A 120 -4.00 8.81 -19.71
C ILE A 120 -5.29 8.06 -20.01
N GLU A 121 -5.28 7.14 -20.98
CA GLU A 121 -6.47 6.39 -21.40
C GLU A 121 -6.76 5.16 -20.52
N SER A 122 -5.72 4.51 -19.97
CA SER A 122 -5.87 3.26 -19.21
C SER A 122 -6.14 3.49 -17.72
N GLY A 123 -7.43 3.51 -17.34
CA GLY A 123 -7.87 3.67 -15.95
C GLY A 123 -7.46 2.53 -15.04
N ILE A 124 -7.66 1.30 -15.51
CA ILE A 124 -7.25 0.10 -14.77
C ILE A 124 -5.73 0.04 -14.57
N GLY A 125 -4.93 0.39 -15.59
CA GLY A 125 -3.48 0.33 -15.50
C GLY A 125 -2.94 1.28 -14.43
N VAL A 126 -3.39 2.54 -14.48
CA VAL A 126 -3.03 3.57 -13.49
C VAL A 126 -3.48 3.17 -12.09
N TYR A 127 -4.68 2.60 -11.95
CA TYR A 127 -5.18 2.10 -10.67
C TYR A 127 -4.29 1.00 -10.08
N LEU A 128 -3.94 0.00 -10.90
CA LEU A 128 -3.12 -1.14 -10.46
C LEU A 128 -1.71 -0.71 -10.02
N ILE A 129 -1.14 0.35 -10.59
CA ILE A 129 0.15 0.90 -10.12
C ILE A 129 0.06 1.35 -8.66
N GLY A 130 -1.03 2.01 -8.26
CA GLY A 130 -1.19 2.44 -6.87
C GLY A 130 -1.51 1.29 -5.92
N VAL A 131 -2.21 0.24 -6.37
CA VAL A 131 -2.39 -1.00 -5.59
C VAL A 131 -1.05 -1.70 -5.38
N PHE A 132 -0.28 -1.86 -6.47
CA PHE A 132 1.05 -2.46 -6.44
C PHE A 132 2.01 -1.71 -5.52
N TRP A 133 1.94 -0.37 -5.51
CA TRP A 133 2.75 0.46 -4.61
C TRP A 133 2.62 0.04 -3.14
N HIS A 134 1.39 -0.19 -2.67
CA HIS A 134 1.14 -0.63 -1.29
C HIS A 134 1.63 -2.04 -1.01
N LEU A 135 1.44 -2.96 -1.96
CA LEU A 135 1.96 -4.33 -1.84
C LEU A 135 3.50 -4.33 -1.81
N PHE A 136 4.13 -3.54 -2.69
CA PHE A 136 5.58 -3.38 -2.75
C PHE A 136 6.14 -2.79 -1.45
N GLN A 137 5.50 -1.76 -0.88
CA GLN A 137 5.88 -1.19 0.41
C GLN A 137 5.85 -2.24 1.53
N SER A 138 4.78 -3.03 1.61
CA SER A 138 4.71 -4.13 2.57
C SER A 138 5.86 -5.12 2.40
N LEU A 139 6.14 -5.54 1.17
CA LEU A 139 7.23 -6.48 0.88
C LEU A 139 8.61 -5.92 1.25
N VAL A 140 8.87 -4.64 0.98
CA VAL A 140 10.11 -3.98 1.42
C VAL A 140 10.24 -4.02 2.93
N ILE A 141 9.18 -3.70 3.68
CA ILE A 141 9.20 -3.72 5.14
C ILE A 141 9.37 -5.15 5.66
N VAL A 142 8.75 -6.16 5.03
CA VAL A 142 8.96 -7.58 5.35
C VAL A 142 10.42 -7.98 5.14
N CYS A 143 11.06 -7.57 4.04
CA CYS A 143 12.46 -7.85 3.79
C CYS A 143 13.36 -7.19 4.86
N MET A 144 13.12 -5.93 5.21
CA MET A 144 13.85 -5.25 6.29
C MET A 144 13.67 -5.99 7.61
N PHE A 145 12.44 -6.43 7.90
CA PHE A 145 12.09 -7.17 9.11
C PHE A 145 12.79 -8.54 9.21
N ILE A 146 13.05 -9.21 8.08
CA ILE A 146 13.73 -10.51 8.04
C ILE A 146 15.26 -10.34 8.10
N ILE A 147 15.81 -9.41 7.30
CA ILE A 147 17.25 -9.26 7.08
C ILE A 147 17.93 -8.61 8.27
N ASP A 148 17.29 -7.63 8.91
CA ASP A 148 17.91 -6.84 9.95
C ASP A 148 16.98 -6.70 11.17
N PRO A 149 16.92 -7.75 12.02
CA PRO A 149 16.05 -7.76 13.19
C PRO A 149 16.51 -6.84 14.32
N ASP A 150 17.71 -6.25 14.22
CA ASP A 150 18.35 -5.46 15.28
C ASP A 150 18.41 -3.95 14.90
N ILE A 151 17.59 -3.45 13.96
CA ILE A 151 17.53 -2.01 13.51
C ILE A 151 17.29 -0.98 14.65
N ASP A 152 17.01 -1.41 15.88
CA ASP A 152 16.79 -0.52 17.03
C ASP A 152 17.89 -0.60 18.13
N GLU A 153 19.11 -1.08 17.83
CA GLU A 153 20.30 -0.75 18.64
C GLU A 153 21.10 0.43 18.07
#